data_AF-A0A2W7R0Y9-F1
#
_entry.id   AF-A0A2W7R0Y9-F1
#
_cell.length_a   1.000
_cell.length_b   1.000
_cell.length_c   1.000
_cell.angle_alpha   90.00
_cell.angle_beta   90.00
_cell.angle_gamma   90.00
#
_symmetry.space_group_name_H-M   'P 1'
#
loop_
_entity.id
_entity.type
_entity.pdbx_description
1 polymer ?
#
loop_
_entity_poly.entity_id
_entity_poly.type
_entity_poly.pdbx_seq_one_letter_code
_entity_poly.pdbx_strand_id
1 'polypeptide(L)'
;MSWTKVSVAVFLLIPASWTQVSRLNSAIDLAEESYAKAEYEQSITNHQILIDEFGFASPALDYNLGLSNQYAEKLDEATGYYDKASIAPNKMLASFAFNQGGVLLGNKKEYEPALSKFKSALIQDPNNEVARHNYELLARWLQRDQERKDQEENKPEPSDFAKRKKAEADRMVEQFRFKDALNLMNEALQQDETVAAYQDFITSLQDITEIDEK
;
A
#
# COMPACT_ATOMS: atom_id res chain seq x y z
N MET A 1 75.09 -32.38 -16.49
CA MET A 1 73.92 -31.78 -17.17
C MET A 1 72.78 -31.78 -16.15
N SER A 2 72.59 -30.65 -15.45
CA SER A 2 71.58 -30.52 -14.39
C SER A 2 70.42 -29.70 -14.94
N TRP A 3 69.23 -30.30 -15.00
CA TRP A 3 68.00 -29.59 -15.35
C TRP A 3 67.30 -29.16 -14.06
N THR A 4 67.35 -27.86 -13.78
CA THR A 4 66.52 -27.23 -12.75
C THR A 4 65.08 -27.17 -13.24
N LYS A 5 64.18 -27.92 -12.59
CA LYS A 5 62.74 -27.83 -12.86
C LYS A 5 62.22 -26.48 -12.38
N VAL A 6 61.86 -25.60 -13.30
CA VAL A 6 61.13 -24.36 -12.99
C VAL A 6 59.64 -24.71 -12.94
N SER A 7 59.06 -24.66 -11.75
CA SER A 7 57.61 -24.76 -11.59
C SER A 7 57.01 -23.37 -11.83
N VAL A 8 56.29 -23.20 -12.95
CA VAL A 8 55.51 -22.00 -13.22
C VAL A 8 54.16 -22.14 -12.50
N ALA A 9 53.94 -21.34 -11.46
CA ALA A 9 52.62 -21.20 -10.83
C ALA A 9 51.78 -20.22 -11.65
N VAL A 10 50.71 -20.71 -12.28
CA VAL A 10 49.71 -19.87 -12.96
C VAL A 10 48.70 -19.42 -11.91
N PHE A 11 48.74 -18.15 -11.52
CA PHE A 11 47.67 -17.53 -10.74
C PHE A 11 46.52 -17.15 -11.69
N LEU A 12 45.40 -17.87 -11.63
CA LEU A 12 44.18 -17.50 -12.32
C LEU A 12 43.56 -16.28 -11.61
N LEU A 13 43.74 -15.10 -12.20
CA LEU A 13 43.00 -13.90 -11.82
C LEU A 13 41.58 -14.01 -12.40
N ILE A 14 40.63 -14.48 -11.59
CA ILE A 14 39.21 -14.44 -11.96
C ILE A 14 38.77 -12.97 -11.94
N PRO A 15 38.27 -12.40 -13.06
CA PRO A 15 37.77 -11.02 -13.07
C PRO A 15 36.71 -10.84 -11.98
N ALA A 16 36.70 -9.71 -11.28
CA ALA A 16 35.69 -9.45 -10.24
C ALA A 16 34.25 -9.53 -10.80
N SER A 17 34.06 -9.16 -12.07
CA SER A 17 32.81 -9.30 -12.83
C SER A 17 32.35 -10.74 -13.08
N TRP A 18 33.23 -11.73 -12.88
CA TRP A 18 32.91 -13.15 -13.03
C TRP A 18 32.53 -13.80 -11.70
N THR A 19 32.57 -13.05 -10.61
CA THR A 19 32.10 -13.54 -9.31
C THR A 19 30.57 -13.59 -9.27
N GLN A 20 30.02 -14.59 -8.61
CA GLN A 20 28.58 -14.71 -8.39
C GLN A 20 27.99 -13.47 -7.69
N VAL A 21 28.77 -12.86 -6.78
CA VAL A 21 28.40 -11.64 -6.07
C VAL A 21 28.23 -10.46 -7.02
N SER A 22 29.16 -10.25 -7.96
CA SER A 22 29.04 -9.15 -8.93
C SER A 22 27.81 -9.31 -9.82
N ARG A 23 27.50 -10.53 -10.26
CA ARG A 23 26.31 -10.80 -11.08
C ARG A 23 25.01 -10.62 -10.30
N LEU A 24 24.98 -11.04 -9.03
CA LEU A 24 23.84 -10.81 -8.14
C LEU A 24 23.60 -9.32 -7.95
N ASN A 25 24.65 -8.54 -7.65
CA ASN A 25 24.51 -7.09 -7.48
C ASN A 25 23.98 -6.42 -8.75
N SER A 26 24.52 -6.78 -9.92
CA SER A 26 24.00 -6.26 -11.19
C SER A 26 22.54 -6.64 -11.46
N ALA A 27 22.10 -7.84 -11.04
CA ALA A 27 20.71 -8.24 -11.17
C ALA A 27 19.79 -7.46 -10.20
N ILE A 28 20.26 -7.17 -8.98
CA ILE A 28 19.56 -6.29 -8.02
C ILE A 28 19.41 -4.89 -8.62
N ASP A 29 20.50 -4.31 -9.11
CA ASP A 29 20.50 -2.97 -9.72
C ASP A 29 19.49 -2.90 -10.89
N LEU A 30 19.45 -3.94 -11.73
CA LEU A 30 18.52 -3.99 -12.86
C LEU A 30 17.05 -4.07 -12.40
N ALA A 31 16.77 -4.84 -11.34
CA ALA A 31 15.44 -4.94 -10.77
C ALA A 31 14.98 -3.59 -10.19
N GLU A 32 15.82 -2.93 -9.41
CA GLU A 32 15.57 -1.61 -8.84
C GLU A 32 15.40 -0.54 -9.94
N GLU A 33 16.24 -0.58 -10.99
CA GLU A 33 16.15 0.36 -12.12
C GLU A 33 14.82 0.23 -12.86
N SER A 34 14.38 -1.00 -13.17
CA SER A 34 13.09 -1.21 -13.83
C SER A 34 11.91 -0.75 -12.97
N TYR A 35 11.97 -0.92 -11.65
CA TYR A 35 10.97 -0.36 -10.74
C TYR A 35 10.97 1.17 -10.77
N ALA A 36 12.15 1.79 -10.67
CA ALA A 36 12.30 3.24 -10.68
C ALA A 36 11.82 3.90 -11.99
N LYS A 37 11.90 3.18 -13.12
CA LYS A 37 11.35 3.59 -14.42
C LYS A 37 9.86 3.35 -14.58
N ALA A 38 9.18 2.85 -13.53
CA ALA A 38 7.78 2.42 -13.56
C ALA A 38 7.51 1.28 -14.57
N GLU A 39 8.53 0.51 -14.93
CA GLU A 39 8.42 -0.68 -15.78
C GLU A 39 8.06 -1.89 -14.90
N TYR A 40 6.92 -1.84 -14.22
CA TYR A 40 6.61 -2.74 -13.10
C TYR A 40 6.56 -4.23 -13.49
N GLU A 41 6.09 -4.56 -14.69
CA GLU A 41 6.12 -5.93 -15.21
C GLU A 41 7.55 -6.46 -15.41
N GLN A 42 8.43 -5.60 -15.92
CA GLN A 42 9.84 -5.92 -16.06
C GLN A 42 10.51 -6.01 -14.68
N SER A 43 10.13 -5.14 -13.75
CA SER A 43 10.57 -5.21 -12.35
C SER A 43 10.23 -6.54 -11.70
N ILE A 44 9.00 -7.04 -11.87
CA ILE A 44 8.60 -8.35 -11.33
C ILE A 44 9.52 -9.44 -11.89
N THR A 45 9.75 -9.42 -13.21
CA THR A 45 10.61 -10.38 -13.90
C THR A 45 12.05 -10.33 -13.37
N ASN A 46 12.63 -9.13 -13.25
CA ASN A 46 13.99 -8.93 -12.77
C ASN A 46 14.16 -9.32 -11.30
N HIS A 47 13.18 -9.03 -10.45
CA HIS A 47 13.18 -9.50 -9.06
C HIS A 47 13.05 -11.03 -8.97
N GLN A 48 12.28 -11.67 -9.84
CA GLN A 48 12.13 -13.13 -9.88
C GLN A 48 13.45 -13.84 -10.28
N ILE A 49 14.24 -13.23 -11.17
CA ILE A 49 15.59 -13.74 -11.53
C ILE A 49 16.50 -13.85 -10.29
N LEU A 50 16.37 -12.95 -9.32
CA LEU A 50 17.14 -13.03 -8.06
C LEU A 50 16.88 -14.34 -7.31
N ILE A 51 15.63 -14.79 -7.32
CA ILE A 51 15.22 -16.05 -6.68
C ILE A 51 15.70 -17.23 -7.53
N ASP A 52 15.39 -17.21 -8.81
CA ASP A 52 15.53 -18.38 -9.69
C ASP A 52 16.99 -18.69 -10.02
N GLU A 53 17.81 -17.66 -10.29
CA GLU A 53 19.21 -17.84 -10.70
C GLU A 53 20.20 -17.77 -9.53
N PHE A 54 19.89 -16.98 -8.51
CA PHE A 54 20.82 -16.72 -7.41
C PHE A 54 20.38 -17.32 -6.07
N GLY A 55 19.16 -17.87 -5.97
CA GLY A 55 18.60 -18.35 -4.71
C GLY A 55 18.46 -17.23 -3.67
N PHE A 56 18.44 -15.97 -4.12
CA PHE A 56 18.35 -14.82 -3.26
C PHE A 56 16.89 -14.60 -2.88
N ALA A 57 16.50 -15.09 -1.71
CA ALA A 57 15.18 -14.88 -1.12
C ALA A 57 15.33 -14.14 0.20
N SER A 58 14.57 -13.07 0.38
CA SER A 58 14.56 -12.30 1.62
C SER A 58 13.21 -11.58 1.81
N PRO A 59 12.82 -11.25 3.05
CA PRO A 59 11.59 -10.48 3.26
C PRO A 59 11.60 -9.10 2.59
N ALA A 60 12.78 -8.50 2.40
CA ALA A 60 12.92 -7.24 1.66
C ALA A 60 12.62 -7.44 0.17
N LEU A 61 13.08 -8.55 -0.41
CA LEU A 61 12.71 -8.92 -1.77
C LEU A 61 11.21 -9.21 -1.90
N ASP A 62 10.62 -9.93 -0.95
CA ASP A 62 9.16 -10.14 -0.92
C ASP A 62 8.43 -8.79 -0.90
N TYR A 63 8.87 -7.82 -0.10
CA TYR A 63 8.28 -6.49 -0.08
C TYR A 63 8.41 -5.75 -1.43
N ASN A 64 9.57 -5.81 -2.09
CA ASN A 64 9.79 -5.19 -3.40
C ASN A 64 8.95 -5.85 -4.52
N LEU A 65 8.78 -7.17 -4.47
CA LEU A 65 7.86 -7.90 -5.34
C LEU A 65 6.41 -7.50 -5.06
N GLY A 66 6.05 -7.31 -3.79
CA GLY A 66 4.75 -6.77 -3.37
C GLY A 66 4.46 -5.41 -4.00
N LEU A 67 5.41 -4.48 -3.90
CA LEU A 67 5.33 -3.16 -4.53
C LEU A 67 5.19 -3.27 -6.04
N SER A 68 6.08 -4.02 -6.70
CA SER A 68 6.06 -4.15 -8.17
C SER A 68 4.74 -4.74 -8.67
N ASN A 69 4.21 -5.77 -8.00
CA ASN A 69 2.90 -6.33 -8.34
C ASN A 69 1.75 -5.35 -8.09
N GLN A 70 1.78 -4.61 -6.97
CA GLN A 70 0.76 -3.61 -6.66
C GLN A 70 0.68 -2.54 -7.76
N TYR A 71 1.83 -1.99 -8.17
CA TYR A 71 1.88 -0.96 -9.20
C TYR A 71 1.65 -1.50 -10.62
N ALA A 72 1.80 -2.80 -10.83
CA ALA A 72 1.36 -3.50 -12.05
C ALA A 72 -0.13 -3.91 -12.00
N GLU A 73 -0.90 -3.48 -10.98
CA GLU A 73 -2.30 -3.83 -10.76
C GLU A 73 -2.58 -5.33 -10.50
N LYS A 74 -1.53 -6.10 -10.16
CA LYS A 74 -1.60 -7.52 -9.76
C LYS A 74 -1.81 -7.64 -8.26
N LEU A 75 -3.01 -7.27 -7.81
CA LEU A 75 -3.30 -7.04 -6.39
C LEU A 75 -3.28 -8.31 -5.53
N ASP A 76 -3.61 -9.47 -6.11
CA ASP A 76 -3.63 -10.74 -5.37
C ASP A 76 -2.20 -11.25 -5.12
N GLU A 77 -1.34 -11.16 -6.14
CA GLU A 77 0.09 -11.44 -6.02
C GLU A 77 0.76 -10.49 -5.03
N ALA A 78 0.45 -9.19 -5.12
CA ALA A 78 0.95 -8.18 -4.18
C ALA A 78 0.57 -8.53 -2.73
N THR A 79 -0.67 -8.95 -2.51
CA THR A 79 -1.15 -9.38 -1.18
C THR A 79 -0.31 -10.53 -0.64
N GLY A 80 -0.08 -11.57 -1.44
CA GLY A 80 0.72 -12.73 -1.02
C GLY A 80 2.16 -12.36 -0.68
N TYR A 81 2.77 -11.43 -1.42
CA TYR A 81 4.12 -10.95 -1.16
C TYR A 81 4.21 -10.07 0.10
N TYR A 82 3.24 -9.18 0.34
CA TYR A 82 3.20 -8.42 1.59
C TYR A 82 2.96 -9.31 2.80
N ASP A 83 2.15 -10.36 2.68
CA ASP A 83 1.96 -11.33 3.77
C ASP A 83 3.29 -12.04 4.12
N LYS A 84 4.08 -12.44 3.11
CA LYS A 84 5.45 -12.98 3.34
C LYS A 84 6.38 -11.94 3.98
N ALA A 85 6.35 -10.69 3.52
CA ALA A 85 7.18 -9.63 4.10
C ALA A 85 6.76 -9.28 5.55
N SER A 86 5.49 -9.47 5.91
CA SER A 86 4.95 -9.14 7.23
C SER A 86 5.46 -10.04 8.37
N ILE A 87 6.01 -11.22 8.04
CA ILE A 87 6.64 -12.13 9.01
C ILE A 87 8.14 -11.86 9.21
N ALA A 88 8.67 -10.78 8.63
CA ALA A 88 10.08 -10.42 8.77
C ALA A 88 10.49 -10.20 10.24
N PRO A 89 11.69 -10.64 10.66
CA PRO A 89 12.24 -10.27 11.96
C PRO A 89 12.49 -8.75 12.10
N ASN A 90 12.69 -8.06 10.97
CA ASN A 90 12.79 -6.61 10.94
C ASN A 90 11.38 -6.00 11.12
N LYS A 91 11.14 -5.45 12.31
CA LYS A 91 9.85 -4.86 12.68
C LYS A 91 9.42 -3.69 11.81
N MET A 92 10.35 -2.85 11.37
CA MET A 92 10.05 -1.71 10.50
C MET A 92 9.55 -2.21 9.13
N LEU A 93 10.23 -3.20 8.55
CA LEU A 93 9.79 -3.83 7.30
C LEU A 93 8.43 -4.54 7.46
N ALA A 94 8.25 -5.29 8.55
CA ALA A 94 6.97 -5.93 8.84
C ALA A 94 5.85 -4.89 8.98
N SER A 95 6.12 -3.75 9.63
CA SER A 95 5.18 -2.63 9.73
C SER A 95 4.77 -2.09 8.37
N PHE A 96 5.74 -1.84 7.48
CA PHE A 96 5.45 -1.39 6.12
C PHE A 96 4.65 -2.41 5.32
N ALA A 97 4.98 -3.69 5.42
CA ALA A 97 4.24 -4.76 4.75
C ALA A 97 2.78 -4.85 5.26
N PHE A 98 2.57 -4.79 6.57
CA PHE A 98 1.22 -4.74 7.14
C PHE A 98 0.45 -3.50 6.67
N ASN A 99 1.09 -2.33 6.63
CA ASN A 99 0.45 -1.12 6.13
C ASN A 99 -0.01 -1.27 4.67
N GLN A 100 0.87 -1.73 3.78
CA GLN A 100 0.52 -1.94 2.37
C GLN A 100 -0.59 -2.98 2.21
N GLY A 101 -0.55 -4.08 2.97
CA GLY A 101 -1.64 -5.06 3.00
C GLY A 101 -2.98 -4.46 3.45
N GLY A 102 -2.95 -3.55 4.43
CA GLY A 102 -4.14 -2.79 4.85
C GLY A 102 -4.69 -1.89 3.75
N VAL A 103 -3.83 -1.20 3.00
CA VAL A 103 -4.22 -0.38 1.84
C VAL A 103 -4.90 -1.24 0.76
N LEU A 104 -4.33 -2.40 0.43
CA LEU A 104 -4.92 -3.31 -0.56
C LEU A 104 -6.32 -3.79 -0.15
N LEU A 105 -6.49 -4.18 1.12
CA LEU A 105 -7.79 -4.60 1.65
C LEU A 105 -8.80 -3.44 1.68
N GLY A 106 -8.34 -2.23 2.04
CA GLY A 106 -9.15 -1.01 2.00
C GLY A 106 -9.70 -0.73 0.60
N ASN A 107 -8.85 -0.86 -0.43
CA ASN A 107 -9.26 -0.71 -1.84
C ASN A 107 -10.26 -1.78 -2.29
N LYS A 108 -10.21 -2.98 -1.70
CA LYS A 108 -11.20 -4.06 -1.89
C LYS A 108 -12.48 -3.87 -1.05
N LYS A 109 -12.58 -2.79 -0.27
CA LYS A 109 -13.67 -2.50 0.69
C LYS A 109 -13.78 -3.50 1.84
N GLU A 110 -12.69 -4.23 2.11
CA GLU A 110 -12.57 -5.14 3.24
C GLU A 110 -12.07 -4.37 4.47
N TYR A 111 -12.90 -3.48 4.99
CA TYR A 111 -12.49 -2.47 5.95
C TYR A 111 -12.06 -3.03 7.31
N GLU A 112 -12.75 -4.03 7.85
CA GLU A 112 -12.37 -4.63 9.14
C GLU A 112 -11.01 -5.37 9.07
N PRO A 113 -10.77 -6.23 8.05
CA PRO A 113 -9.43 -6.76 7.79
C PRO A 113 -8.36 -5.68 7.58
N ALA A 114 -8.67 -4.62 6.82
CA ALA A 114 -7.74 -3.51 6.60
C ALA A 114 -7.36 -2.81 7.91
N LEU A 115 -8.33 -2.52 8.77
CA LEU A 115 -8.12 -1.91 10.07
C LEU A 115 -7.22 -2.78 10.97
N SER A 116 -7.42 -4.10 10.93
CA SER A 116 -6.57 -5.06 11.64
C SER A 116 -5.12 -5.06 11.13
N LYS A 117 -4.92 -4.95 9.81
CA LYS A 117 -3.59 -4.82 9.21
C LYS A 117 -2.91 -3.51 9.62
N PHE A 118 -3.58 -2.36 9.58
CA PHE A 118 -3.00 -1.09 10.04
C PHE A 118 -2.66 -1.12 11.54
N LYS A 119 -3.52 -1.72 12.37
CA LYS A 119 -3.21 -1.95 13.79
C LYS A 119 -1.98 -2.83 13.96
N SER A 120 -1.85 -3.90 13.17
CA SER A 120 -0.67 -4.78 13.18
C SER A 120 0.59 -4.03 12.77
N ALA A 121 0.52 -3.11 11.80
CA ALA A 121 1.62 -2.25 11.42
C ALA A 121 2.10 -1.38 12.61
N LEU A 122 1.18 -0.77 13.35
CA LEU A 122 1.48 0.04 14.53
C LEU A 122 2.00 -0.78 15.72
N ILE A 123 1.62 -2.05 15.83
CA ILE A 123 2.19 -2.96 16.83
C ILE A 123 3.65 -3.27 16.51
N GLN A 124 4.01 -3.42 15.23
CA GLN A 124 5.38 -3.66 14.82
C GLN A 124 6.25 -2.41 14.96
N ASP A 125 5.75 -1.26 14.48
CA ASP A 125 6.42 0.03 14.59
C ASP A 125 5.40 1.12 14.98
N PRO A 126 5.38 1.53 16.27
CA PRO A 126 4.51 2.60 16.76
C PRO A 126 4.78 3.98 16.15
N ASN A 127 5.92 4.19 15.48
CA ASN A 127 6.29 5.47 14.85
C ASN A 127 5.98 5.50 13.34
N ASN A 128 5.31 4.46 12.81
CA ASN A 128 4.86 4.46 11.43
C ASN A 128 3.65 5.41 11.28
N GLU A 129 3.93 6.68 11.03
CA GLU A 129 2.91 7.72 10.91
C GLU A 129 1.96 7.50 9.72
N VAL A 130 2.42 6.84 8.64
CA VAL A 130 1.56 6.46 7.52
C VAL A 130 0.52 5.43 7.96
N ALA A 131 0.93 4.42 8.71
CA ALA A 131 0.00 3.43 9.26
C ALA A 131 -0.95 4.03 10.31
N ARG A 132 -0.46 5.00 11.10
CA ARG A 132 -1.29 5.73 12.07
C ARG A 132 -2.39 6.50 11.36
N HIS A 133 -2.01 7.29 10.36
CA HIS A 133 -2.93 8.06 9.54
C HIS A 133 -3.99 7.16 8.89
N ASN A 134 -3.58 6.10 8.20
CA ASN A 134 -4.49 5.14 7.58
C ASN A 134 -5.45 4.48 8.60
N TYR A 135 -4.94 4.10 9.77
CA TYR A 135 -5.76 3.53 10.85
C TYR A 135 -6.80 4.53 11.35
N GLU A 136 -6.39 5.76 11.66
CA GLU A 136 -7.28 6.78 12.20
C GLU A 136 -8.39 7.17 11.22
N LEU A 137 -8.01 7.35 9.94
CA LEU A 137 -8.93 7.66 8.85
C LEU A 137 -10.02 6.58 8.74
N LEU A 138 -9.62 5.31 8.66
CA LEU A 138 -10.54 4.19 8.51
C LEU A 138 -11.36 3.93 9.78
N ALA A 139 -10.75 4.01 10.96
CA ALA A 139 -11.43 3.82 12.24
C ALA A 139 -12.56 4.84 12.43
N ARG A 140 -12.28 6.13 12.16
CA ARG A 140 -13.29 7.19 12.27
C ARG A 140 -14.39 7.01 11.24
N TRP A 141 -14.04 6.65 10.00
CA TRP A 141 -15.03 6.37 8.97
C TRP A 141 -16.00 5.27 9.40
N LEU A 142 -15.49 4.14 9.91
CA LEU A 142 -16.31 3.01 10.36
C LEU A 142 -17.16 3.36 11.58
N GLN A 143 -16.60 4.09 12.56
CA GLN A 143 -17.36 4.54 13.72
C GLN A 143 -18.54 5.42 13.30
N ARG A 144 -18.29 6.41 12.44
CA ARG A 144 -19.34 7.31 11.95
C ARG A 144 -20.36 6.59 11.07
N ASP A 145 -19.94 5.60 10.29
CA ASP A 145 -20.87 4.79 9.49
C ASP A 145 -21.86 4.02 10.36
N GLN A 146 -21.38 3.47 11.49
CA GLN A 146 -22.24 2.82 12.45
C GLN A 146 -23.22 3.81 13.10
N GLU A 147 -22.74 4.97 13.57
CA GLU A 147 -23.58 6.02 14.17
C GLU A 147 -24.68 6.52 13.21
N ARG A 148 -24.38 6.63 11.91
CA ARG A 148 -25.36 7.05 10.88
C ARG A 148 -26.47 6.03 10.68
N LYS A 149 -26.14 4.73 10.73
CA LYS A 149 -27.13 3.64 10.59
C LYS A 149 -28.09 3.59 11.78
N ASP A 150 -27.65 4.05 12.94
CA ASP A 150 -28.44 4.06 14.17
C ASP A 150 -29.33 5.32 14.30
N GLN A 151 -29.20 6.32 13.41
CA GLN A 151 -29.89 7.62 13.47
C GLN A 151 -30.71 7.92 12.21
N GLU A 152 -31.81 7.20 11.98
CA GLU A 152 -32.74 7.45 10.85
C GLU A 152 -33.98 8.29 11.22
N GLU A 153 -34.09 8.80 12.44
CA GLU A 153 -35.31 9.54 12.85
C GLU A 153 -35.29 11.02 12.46
N ASN A 154 -36.41 11.48 11.88
CA ASN A 154 -36.74 12.90 11.60
C ASN A 154 -35.83 13.66 10.62
N LYS A 155 -35.29 12.98 9.61
CA LYS A 155 -34.59 13.64 8.49
C LYS A 155 -35.58 14.08 7.40
N PRO A 156 -35.38 15.26 6.77
CA PRO A 156 -36.19 15.67 5.63
C PRO A 156 -36.07 14.62 4.51
N GLU A 157 -37.13 14.41 3.74
CA GLU A 157 -37.08 13.47 2.62
C GLU A 157 -36.11 14.00 1.55
N PRO A 158 -35.02 13.28 1.21
CA PRO A 158 -34.06 13.75 0.24
C PRO A 158 -34.62 13.71 -1.17
N SER A 159 -34.41 14.78 -1.94
CA SER A 159 -34.75 14.83 -3.36
C SER A 159 -33.95 13.81 -4.18
N ASP A 160 -34.35 13.58 -5.44
CA ASP A 160 -33.57 12.78 -6.37
C ASP A 160 -32.20 13.39 -6.67
N PHE A 161 -32.07 14.73 -6.62
CA PHE A 161 -30.79 15.41 -6.75
C PHE A 161 -29.89 15.10 -5.56
N ALA A 162 -30.41 15.22 -4.33
CA ALA A 162 -29.68 14.92 -3.11
C ALA A 162 -29.21 13.45 -3.08
N LYS A 163 -30.08 12.50 -3.44
CA LYS A 163 -29.74 11.07 -3.54
C LYS A 163 -28.59 10.81 -4.53
N ARG A 164 -28.64 11.45 -5.71
CA ARG A 164 -27.56 11.32 -6.72
C ARG A 164 -26.23 11.87 -6.22
N LYS A 165 -26.24 13.03 -5.56
CA LYS A 165 -25.04 13.65 -5.01
C LYS A 165 -24.45 12.85 -3.85
N LYS A 166 -25.30 12.30 -2.98
CA LYS A 166 -24.86 11.36 -1.95
C LYS A 166 -24.17 10.13 -2.54
N ALA A 167 -24.76 9.50 -3.56
CA ALA A 167 -24.16 8.34 -4.21
C ALA A 167 -22.83 8.68 -4.92
N GLU A 168 -22.69 9.90 -5.44
CA GLU A 168 -21.43 10.40 -6.01
C GLU A 168 -20.36 10.61 -4.93
N ALA A 169 -20.74 11.21 -3.79
CA ALA A 169 -19.87 11.36 -2.63
C ALA A 169 -19.43 10.01 -2.05
N ASP A 170 -20.32 9.02 -2.00
CA ASP A 170 -19.99 7.67 -1.55
C ASP A 170 -18.92 7.01 -2.44
N ARG A 171 -19.01 7.17 -3.77
CA ARG A 171 -17.95 6.69 -4.68
C ARG A 171 -16.60 7.37 -4.43
N MET A 172 -16.61 8.64 -4.03
CA MET A 172 -15.38 9.36 -3.67
C MET A 172 -14.82 8.83 -2.34
N VAL A 173 -15.67 8.57 -1.35
CA VAL A 173 -15.26 7.95 -0.07
C VAL A 173 -14.68 6.56 -0.27
N GLU A 174 -15.25 5.75 -1.16
CA GLU A 174 -14.70 4.45 -1.54
C GLU A 174 -13.28 4.54 -2.14
N GLN A 175 -12.90 5.71 -2.65
CA GLN A 175 -11.56 6.01 -3.15
C GLN A 175 -10.70 6.75 -2.11
N PHE A 176 -11.15 6.81 -0.85
CA PHE A 176 -10.56 7.61 0.24
C PHE A 176 -10.45 9.12 -0.07
N ARG A 177 -11.25 9.64 -1.02
CA ARG A 177 -11.29 11.05 -1.42
C ARG A 177 -12.29 11.84 -0.57
N PHE A 178 -12.09 11.85 0.75
CA PHE A 178 -13.02 12.46 1.70
C PHE A 178 -13.20 13.97 1.50
N LYS A 179 -12.11 14.69 1.17
CA LYS A 179 -12.14 16.14 0.91
C LYS A 179 -12.98 16.50 -0.32
N ASP A 180 -12.85 15.71 -1.39
CA ASP A 180 -13.65 15.90 -2.60
C ASP A 180 -15.13 15.59 -2.33
N ALA A 181 -15.40 14.52 -1.58
CA ALA A 181 -16.75 14.18 -1.15
C ALA A 181 -17.39 15.30 -0.32
N LEU A 182 -16.62 15.91 0.60
CA LEU A 182 -17.07 17.00 1.45
C LEU A 182 -17.44 18.24 0.63
N ASN A 183 -16.55 18.64 -0.29
CA ASN A 183 -16.78 19.80 -1.17
C ASN A 183 -18.03 19.59 -2.03
N LEU A 184 -18.16 18.41 -2.64
CA LEU A 184 -19.32 18.05 -3.46
C LEU A 184 -20.65 18.19 -2.69
N MET A 185 -20.67 17.70 -1.44
CA MET A 185 -21.88 17.74 -0.63
C MET A 185 -22.20 19.15 -0.12
N ASN A 186 -21.19 19.95 0.23
CA ASN A 186 -21.37 21.34 0.62
C ASN A 186 -21.90 22.19 -0.54
N GLU A 187 -21.38 21.99 -1.75
CA GLU A 187 -21.90 22.62 -2.96
C GLU A 187 -23.33 22.19 -3.28
N ALA A 188 -23.64 20.89 -3.11
CA ALA A 188 -24.98 20.36 -3.32
C ALA A 188 -25.97 20.95 -2.30
N LEU A 189 -25.56 21.14 -1.04
CA LEU A 189 -26.39 21.73 0.02
C LEU A 189 -26.77 23.18 -0.26
N GLN A 190 -25.92 23.95 -0.94
CA GLN A 190 -26.24 25.31 -1.38
C GLN A 190 -27.28 25.34 -2.51
N GLN A 191 -27.40 24.26 -3.27
CA GLN A 191 -28.32 24.16 -4.42
C GLN A 191 -29.66 23.55 -4.03
N ASP A 192 -29.68 22.61 -3.08
CA ASP A 192 -30.86 21.88 -2.65
C ASP A 192 -30.83 21.64 -1.14
N GLU A 193 -31.73 22.31 -0.41
CA GLU A 193 -31.83 22.23 1.04
C GLU A 193 -32.13 20.80 1.54
N THR A 194 -32.72 19.92 0.71
CA THR A 194 -33.00 18.53 1.09
C THR A 194 -31.73 17.68 1.23
N VAL A 195 -30.58 18.17 0.77
CA VAL A 195 -29.26 17.58 1.05
C VAL A 195 -28.96 17.58 2.57
N ALA A 196 -29.63 18.43 3.36
CA ALA A 196 -29.57 18.39 4.82
C ALA A 196 -30.02 17.04 5.41
N ALA A 197 -30.75 16.21 4.66
CA ALA A 197 -31.01 14.81 5.04
C ALA A 197 -29.72 14.00 5.27
N TYR A 198 -28.60 14.42 4.67
CA TYR A 198 -27.28 13.82 4.80
C TYR A 198 -26.33 14.63 5.68
N GLN A 199 -26.84 15.49 6.56
CA GLN A 199 -26.00 16.35 7.40
C GLN A 199 -24.98 15.56 8.23
N ASP A 200 -25.36 14.42 8.81
CA ASP A 200 -24.43 13.60 9.59
C ASP A 200 -23.29 13.03 8.74
N PHE A 201 -23.58 12.71 7.47
CA PHE A 201 -22.55 12.29 6.52
C PHE A 201 -21.59 13.45 6.21
N ILE A 202 -22.11 14.65 5.98
CA ILE A 202 -21.28 15.86 5.75
C ILE A 202 -20.39 16.14 6.97
N THR A 203 -20.96 16.11 8.18
CA THR A 203 -20.20 16.27 9.42
C THR A 203 -19.12 15.20 9.57
N SER A 204 -19.45 13.94 9.25
CA SER A 204 -18.47 12.84 9.27
C SER A 204 -17.31 13.09 8.32
N LEU A 205 -17.61 13.58 7.11
CA LEU A 205 -16.56 13.91 6.13
C LEU A 205 -15.68 15.05 6.63
N GLN A 206 -16.28 16.08 7.25
CA GLN A 206 -15.54 17.20 7.82
C GLN A 206 -14.56 16.73 8.92
N ASP A 207 -15.04 15.97 9.90
CA ASP A 207 -14.20 15.43 10.98
C ASP A 207 -13.03 14.59 10.45
N ILE A 208 -13.26 13.85 9.37
CA ILE A 208 -12.26 12.98 8.74
C ILE A 208 -11.22 13.82 7.99
N THR A 209 -11.65 14.84 7.25
CA THR A 209 -10.72 15.72 6.52
C THR A 209 -9.82 16.54 7.44
N GLU A 210 -10.22 16.79 8.68
CA GLU A 210 -9.37 17.43 9.69
C GLU A 210 -8.21 16.52 10.16
N ILE A 211 -8.26 15.20 9.90
CA ILE A 211 -7.11 14.32 10.12
C ILE A 211 -6.01 14.61 9.10
N ASP A 212 -6.39 14.90 7.85
CA ASP A 212 -5.44 15.14 6.75
C ASP A 212 -4.73 16.51 6.86
N GLU A 213 -5.24 17.42 7.70
CA GLU A 213 -4.72 18.79 7.86
C GLU A 213 -3.81 18.96 9.10
N LYS A 214 -3.54 17.89 9.86
CA LYS A 214 -2.65 17.87 11.03
C LYS A 214 -1.27 17.31 10.71
#